data_AF-A0A2V6R7R6-F1
#
_entry.id   AF-A0A2V6R7R6-F1
#
_cell.length_a   1.000
_cell.length_b   1.000
_cell.length_c   1.000
_cell.angle_alpha   90.00
_cell.angle_beta   90.00
_cell.angle_gamma   90.00
#
_symmetry.space_group_name_H-M   'P 1'
#
loop_
_entity.id
_entity.type
_entity.pdbx_description
1 polymer ?
#
loop_
_entity_poly.entity_id
_entity_poly.type
_entity_poly.pdbx_seq_one_letter_code
_entity_poly.pdbx_strand_id
1 'polypeptide(L)'
;MGGVLLVLPLAFVSGCARELVTRGDDQLVAGNYRGALASYDQFLRSNPQDVVADRVRATRALLARYLQAEEEAARARPELTDLRAEVTRLRAALEKLKAIDVQTEQKR
;
A
#
# COMPACT_ATOMS: atom_id res chain seq x y z
N MET A 1 -5.26 15.62 55.38
CA MET A 1 -4.07 16.37 54.94
C MET A 1 -3.44 15.58 53.80
N GLY A 2 -3.84 15.73 52.55
CA GLY A 2 -3.89 16.97 51.76
C GLY A 2 -2.94 16.71 50.59
N GLY A 3 -3.49 16.25 49.46
CA GLY A 3 -2.73 15.81 48.31
C GLY A 3 -2.05 16.94 47.56
N VAL A 4 -1.03 16.59 46.79
CA VAL A 4 -0.64 17.34 45.59
C VAL A 4 -0.44 16.29 44.51
N LEU A 5 -1.54 15.98 43.81
CA LEU A 5 -1.51 15.33 42.52
C LEU A 5 -0.91 16.35 41.56
N LEU A 6 0.37 16.19 41.23
CA LEU A 6 1.08 17.06 40.31
C LEU A 6 0.58 16.74 38.90
N VAL A 7 -0.56 17.35 38.53
CA VAL A 7 -1.08 17.36 37.17
C VAL A 7 -0.14 18.25 36.36
N LEU A 8 0.81 17.60 35.68
CA LEU A 8 1.60 18.24 34.65
C LEU A 8 0.65 18.79 33.57
N PRO A 9 0.84 20.04 33.13
CA PRO A 9 -0.13 20.71 32.28
C PRO A 9 -0.15 20.08 30.88
N LEU A 10 -1.33 19.63 30.45
CA LEU A 10 -1.65 19.07 29.12
C LEU A 10 -1.50 20.07 27.95
N ALA A 11 -0.87 21.23 28.15
CA ALA A 11 -0.84 22.30 27.15
C ALA A 11 0.34 22.23 26.16
N PHE A 12 1.34 21.35 26.37
CA PHE A 12 2.51 21.29 25.49
C PHE A 12 2.32 20.44 24.21
N VAL A 13 1.22 19.70 24.08
CA VAL A 13 1.02 18.72 22.98
C VAL A 13 0.18 19.28 21.81
N SER A 14 -0.53 20.39 22.01
CA SER A 14 -1.50 20.89 21.00
C SER A 14 -0.87 21.48 19.74
N GLY A 15 0.37 22.01 19.80
CA GLY A 15 1.08 22.54 18.63
C GLY A 15 1.61 21.46 17.68
N CYS A 16 2.03 20.31 18.21
CA CYS A 16 2.55 19.18 17.43
C CYS A 16 1.47 18.48 16.60
N ALA A 17 0.22 18.54 17.04
CA ALA A 17 -0.89 17.87 16.37
C ALA A 17 -1.08 18.38 14.93
N ARG A 18 -1.16 19.71 14.77
CA ARG A 18 -1.39 20.31 13.46
C ARG A 18 -0.19 20.15 12.52
N GLU A 19 1.02 20.22 13.07
CA GLU A 19 2.26 19.98 12.33
C GLU A 19 2.31 18.56 11.73
N LEU A 20 1.87 17.55 12.47
CA LEU A 20 1.81 16.17 11.97
C LEU A 20 0.84 16.01 10.79
N VAL A 21 -0.30 16.70 10.83
CA VAL A 21 -1.26 16.68 9.72
C VAL A 21 -0.67 17.37 8.49
N THR A 22 -0.08 18.55 8.65
CA THR A 22 0.58 19.27 7.54
C THR A 22 1.71 18.46 6.94
N ARG A 23 2.55 17.84 7.78
CA ARG A 23 3.62 16.95 7.31
C ARG A 23 3.08 15.75 6.55
N GLY A 24 1.98 15.16 7.02
CA GLY A 24 1.29 14.07 6.32
C GLY A 24 0.74 14.50 4.96
N ASP A 25 0.13 15.69 4.89
CA ASP A 25 -0.38 16.30 3.66
C ASP A 25 0.78 16.56 2.66
N ASP A 26 1.91 17.11 3.11
CA ASP A 26 3.09 17.35 2.28
C ASP A 26 3.71 16.04 1.77
N GLN A 27 3.80 15.03 2.63
CA GLN A 27 4.28 13.70 2.25
C GLN A 27 3.35 13.04 1.22
N LEU A 28 2.04 13.24 1.35
CA LEU A 28 1.06 12.74 0.39
C LEU A 28 1.25 13.38 -0.99
N VAL A 29 1.42 14.71 -1.03
CA VAL A 29 1.71 15.45 -2.27
C VAL A 29 3.04 15.01 -2.89
N ALA A 30 4.04 14.73 -2.08
CA ALA A 30 5.33 14.21 -2.53
C ALA A 30 5.29 12.72 -2.96
N GLY A 31 4.14 12.05 -2.88
CA GLY A 31 3.99 10.61 -3.19
C GLY A 31 4.61 9.68 -2.13
N ASN A 32 5.07 10.22 -1.00
CA ASN A 32 5.57 9.44 0.13
C ASN A 32 4.40 8.91 0.98
N TYR A 33 3.64 7.99 0.40
CA TYR A 33 2.43 7.43 1.02
C TYR A 33 2.68 6.72 2.35
N ARG A 34 3.82 6.02 2.49
CA ARG A 34 4.22 5.37 3.75
C ARG A 34 4.54 6.41 4.83
N GLY A 35 5.25 7.47 4.46
CA GLY A 35 5.53 8.59 5.36
C GLY A 35 4.24 9.29 5.82
N ALA A 36 3.35 9.60 4.88
CA ALA A 36 2.06 10.24 5.17
C ALA A 36 1.23 9.39 6.15
N LEU A 37 1.15 8.07 5.91
CA LEU A 37 0.46 7.14 6.79
C LEU A 37 1.00 7.18 8.22
N ALA A 38 2.33 7.19 8.39
CA ALA A 38 2.97 7.26 9.70
C ALA A 38 2.68 8.58 10.44
N SER A 39 2.69 9.72 9.73
CA SER A 39 2.37 11.03 10.30
C SER A 39 0.90 11.07 10.78
N TYR A 40 -0.02 10.54 9.98
CA TYR A 40 -1.44 10.43 10.37
C TYR A 40 -1.67 9.47 11.53
N ASP A 41 -0.95 8.34 11.59
CA ASP A 41 -0.99 7.42 12.73
C ASP A 41 -0.53 8.09 14.02
N GLN A 42 0.52 8.92 13.96
CA GLN A 42 0.98 9.67 15.11
C GLN A 42 -0.03 10.73 15.55
N PHE A 43 -0.62 11.46 14.59
CA PHE A 43 -1.66 12.45 14.88
C PHE A 43 -2.87 11.82 15.59
N LEU A 44 -3.40 10.72 15.05
CA LEU A 44 -4.59 10.06 15.58
C LEU A 44 -4.37 9.41 16.95
N ARG A 45 -3.14 8.97 17.25
CA ARG A 45 -2.78 8.44 18.59
C ARG A 45 -2.83 9.52 19.66
N SER A 46 -2.36 10.73 19.33
CA SER A 46 -2.29 11.82 20.31
C SER A 46 -3.57 12.65 20.36
N ASN A 47 -4.33 12.74 19.26
CA ASN A 47 -5.48 13.64 19.13
C ASN A 47 -6.69 12.92 18.52
N PRO A 48 -7.21 11.86 19.18
CA PRO A 48 -8.28 11.04 18.61
C PRO A 48 -9.63 11.75 18.50
N GLN A 49 -9.83 12.91 19.13
CA GLN A 49 -11.09 13.67 19.12
C GLN A 49 -10.97 15.04 18.43
N ASP A 50 -9.85 15.29 17.74
CA ASP A 50 -9.66 16.56 17.02
C ASP A 50 -10.69 16.71 15.89
N VAL A 51 -11.05 17.96 15.57
CA VAL A 51 -11.98 18.30 14.49
C VAL A 51 -11.54 17.78 13.12
N VAL A 52 -10.24 17.62 12.87
CA VAL A 52 -9.74 17.03 11.62
C VAL A 52 -9.52 15.52 11.69
N ALA A 53 -9.76 14.88 12.85
CA ALA A 53 -9.50 13.46 13.06
C ALA A 53 -10.24 12.56 12.08
N ASP A 54 -11.51 12.83 11.78
CA ASP A 54 -12.29 11.99 10.88
C ASP A 54 -11.77 12.05 9.43
N ARG A 55 -11.36 13.24 8.98
CA ARG A 55 -10.66 13.41 7.70
C ARG A 55 -9.38 12.58 7.69
N VAL A 56 -8.56 12.70 8.73
CA VAL A 56 -7.28 11.99 8.82
C VAL A 56 -7.50 10.47 8.86
N ARG A 57 -8.51 9.96 9.58
CA ARG A 57 -8.87 8.53 9.58
C ARG A 57 -9.23 8.05 8.18
N ALA A 58 -10.06 8.81 7.46
CA ALA A 58 -10.48 8.46 6.11
C ALA A 58 -9.28 8.40 5.15
N THR A 59 -8.45 9.44 5.13
CA THR A 59 -7.24 9.48 4.30
C THR A 59 -6.28 8.35 4.64
N ARG A 60 -6.02 8.13 5.93
CA ARG A 60 -5.18 7.03 6.43
C ARG A 60 -5.71 5.66 5.96
N ALA A 61 -7.02 5.42 6.06
CA ALA A 61 -7.62 4.16 5.62
C ALA A 61 -7.45 3.94 4.11
N LEU A 62 -7.61 5.00 3.30
CA LEU A 62 -7.36 4.94 1.85
C LEU A 62 -5.90 4.61 1.55
N LEU A 63 -4.96 5.26 2.23
CA LEU A 63 -3.52 5.02 2.06
C LEU A 63 -3.12 3.60 2.44
N ALA A 64 -3.64 3.08 3.55
CA ALA A 64 -3.37 1.71 3.96
C ALA A 64 -3.85 0.69 2.91
N ARG A 65 -5.06 0.88 2.37
CA ARG A 65 -5.60 0.02 1.31
C ARG A 65 -4.81 0.13 0.00
N TYR A 66 -4.40 1.34 -0.37
CA TYR A 66 -3.58 1.57 -1.55
C TYR A 66 -2.23 0.86 -1.46
N LEU A 67 -1.53 1.01 -0.32
CA LEU A 67 -0.24 0.36 -0.09
C LEU A 67 -0.35 -1.16 -0.07
N GLN A 68 -1.42 -1.70 0.52
CA GLN A 68 -1.69 -3.14 0.48
C GLN A 68 -1.90 -3.62 -0.97
N ALA A 69 -2.68 -2.89 -1.76
CA ALA A 69 -2.92 -3.24 -3.17
C ALA A 69 -1.64 -3.21 -4.01
N GLU A 70 -0.75 -2.23 -3.78
CA GLU A 70 0.58 -2.18 -4.42
C GLU A 70 1.44 -3.40 -4.04
N GLU A 71 1.43 -3.81 -2.77
CA GLU A 71 2.18 -4.98 -2.31
C GLU A 71 1.62 -6.29 -2.90
N GLU A 72 0.31 -6.44 -2.96
CA GLU A 72 -0.35 -7.59 -3.60
C GLU A 72 -0.04 -7.63 -5.10
N ALA A 73 -0.14 -6.49 -5.78
CA ALA A 73 0.21 -6.38 -7.20
C ALA A 73 1.69 -6.73 -7.43
N ALA A 74 2.60 -6.27 -6.56
CA ALA A 74 4.01 -6.60 -6.66
C ALA A 74 4.26 -8.12 -6.51
N ARG A 75 3.53 -8.80 -5.62
CA ARG A 75 3.62 -10.26 -5.43
C ARG A 75 3.05 -11.06 -6.61
N ALA A 76 2.01 -10.57 -7.27
CA ALA A 76 1.37 -11.26 -8.39
C ALA A 76 2.16 -11.12 -9.72
N ARG A 77 2.96 -10.06 -9.88
CA ARG A 77 3.76 -9.81 -11.10
C ARG A 77 4.68 -10.97 -11.53
N PRO A 78 5.48 -11.60 -10.64
CA PRO A 78 6.33 -12.73 -11.05
C PRO A 78 5.49 -13.92 -11.55
N GLU A 79 4.43 -14.30 -10.83
CA GLU A 79 3.55 -15.40 -11.23
C GLU A 79 2.94 -15.17 -12.61
N LEU A 80 2.47 -13.95 -12.90
CA LEU A 80 1.98 -13.58 -14.23
C LEU A 80 3.06 -13.64 -15.30
N THR A 81 4.32 -13.35 -14.95
CA THR A 81 5.46 -13.43 -15.88
C THR A 81 5.77 -14.88 -16.21
N ASP A 82 5.82 -15.73 -15.20
CA ASP A 82 6.09 -17.16 -15.35
C ASP A 82 5.00 -17.85 -16.15
N LEU A 83 3.73 -17.56 -15.85
CA LEU A 83 2.60 -18.12 -16.59
C LEU A 83 2.62 -17.70 -18.07
N ARG A 84 2.99 -16.46 -18.37
CA ARG A 84 3.14 -15.98 -19.76
C ARG A 84 4.28 -16.70 -20.48
N ALA A 85 5.39 -16.95 -19.80
CA ALA A 85 6.51 -17.71 -20.36
C ALA A 85 6.08 -19.15 -20.68
N GLU A 86 5.36 -19.79 -19.76
CA GLU A 86 4.87 -21.16 -19.95
C GLU A 86 3.84 -21.26 -21.08
N VAL A 87 2.90 -20.32 -21.17
CA VAL A 87 1.95 -20.25 -22.30
C VAL A 87 2.69 -20.12 -23.63
N THR A 88 3.76 -19.32 -23.68
CA THR A 88 4.57 -19.15 -24.89
C THR A 88 5.29 -20.46 -25.26
N ARG A 89 5.86 -21.15 -24.26
CA ARG A 89 6.51 -22.44 -24.44
C ARG A 89 5.54 -23.50 -24.96
N LEU A 90 4.37 -23.62 -24.34
CA LEU A 90 3.35 -24.60 -24.73
C LEU A 90 2.83 -24.36 -26.14
N ARG A 91 2.63 -23.10 -26.52
CA ARG A 91 2.27 -22.73 -27.91
C ARG A 91 3.35 -23.19 -28.90
N ALA A 92 4.62 -22.93 -28.62
CA ALA A 92 5.71 -23.37 -29.48
C ALA A 92 5.80 -24.90 -29.60
N ALA A 93 5.55 -25.62 -28.50
CA ALA A 93 5.51 -27.08 -28.50
C ALA A 93 4.35 -27.63 -29.35
N LEU A 94 3.16 -27.01 -29.23
CA LEU A 94 1.98 -27.37 -30.01
C LEU A 94 2.21 -27.17 -31.52
N GLU A 95 2.84 -26.06 -31.92
CA GLU A 95 3.15 -25.82 -33.34
C GLU A 95 4.15 -26.84 -33.90
N LYS A 96 5.15 -27.24 -33.10
CA LYS A 96 6.07 -28.32 -33.50
C LYS A 96 5.36 -29.65 -33.72
N LEU A 97 4.43 -30.01 -32.82
CA LEU A 97 3.66 -31.25 -32.94
C LEU A 97 2.80 -31.25 -34.21
N LYS A 98 2.10 -30.13 -34.50
CA LYS A 98 1.33 -29.99 -35.74
C LYS A 98 2.19 -30.14 -36.99
N ALA A 99 3.38 -29.54 -36.99
CA ALA A 99 4.31 -29.66 -38.13
C ALA A 99 4.76 -31.11 -38.34
N ILE A 100 5.00 -31.87 -37.26
CA ILE A 100 5.33 -33.30 -37.33
C ILE A 100 4.16 -34.09 -37.92
N ASP A 101 2.94 -33.85 -37.43
CA ASP A 101 1.73 -34.55 -37.87
C ASP A 101 1.51 -34.39 -39.39
N VAL A 102 1.55 -33.14 -39.88
CA VAL A 102 1.44 -32.83 -41.31
C VAL A 102 2.53 -33.50 -42.13
N GLN A 103 3.78 -33.50 -41.66
CA GLN A 103 4.89 -34.16 -42.35
C GLN A 103 4.72 -35.69 -42.37
N THR A 104 4.15 -36.28 -41.33
CA THR A 104 3.89 -37.72 -41.30
C THR A 104 2.74 -38.12 -42.23
N GLU A 105 1.71 -37.28 -42.38
CA GLU A 105 0.63 -37.51 -43.34
C GLU A 105 1.10 -37.39 -44.79
N GLN A 106 1.92 -36.38 -45.11
CA GLN A 106 2.46 -36.18 -46.47
C GLN A 106 3.42 -37.29 -46.94
N LYS A 107 4.02 -38.04 -46.01
CA LYS A 107 4.97 -39.13 -46.30
C LYS A 107 4.33 -40.51 -46.42
N ARG A 108 3.03 -40.63 -46.15
CA ARG A 108 2.24 -41.87 -46.32
C ARG A 108 1.59 -41.90 -47.69
#